data_AF-A0A164NJT4-F1
#
_entry.id   AF-A0A164NJT4-F1
#
_cell.length_a   1.000
_cell.length_b   1.000
_cell.length_c   1.000
_cell.angle_alpha   90.00
_cell.angle_beta   90.00
_cell.angle_gamma   90.00
#
_symmetry.space_group_name_H-M   'P 1'
#
loop_
_entity.id
_entity.type
_entity.pdbx_description
1 polymer ?
#
loop_
_entity_poly.entity_id
_entity_poly.type
_entity_poly.pdbx_seq_one_letter_code
_entity_poly.pdbx_strand_id
1 'polypeptide(L)'
;MPHLPNDRRRCIAWVRLSGVDDDVITAARSWLEECRRKREKLDAEGGRWTDGGRKAYDAIELEILAAERKLAHVLGQQYAVVLDLDIVWDTGAPMPFVVCDGCRAAVVFYLPAVDSGWDGTCVTIVDPTSGSPKPFGVIEFEGVYEIKFGGLNDEAIGGHPLDGNGLVAYAAHEVINSQWIAEAERRNSIHPRHVGGWHTRMKHYVLCFHDETLECLASGLRTRQMNCSYRDAVHAVTTTLLGGPAR
;
A
#
# COMPACT_ATOMS: atom_id res chain seq x y z
N MET A 1 -35.05 12.16 -32.69
CA MET A 1 -35.00 12.08 -31.21
C MET A 1 -33.98 13.09 -30.72
N PRO A 2 -34.32 14.01 -29.82
CA PRO A 2 -33.39 15.07 -29.43
C PRO A 2 -32.32 14.51 -28.50
N HIS A 3 -31.07 14.84 -28.80
CA HIS A 3 -29.90 14.49 -28.02
C HIS A 3 -29.93 15.18 -26.65
N LEU A 4 -29.83 14.40 -25.58
CA LEU A 4 -29.59 14.91 -24.22
C LEU A 4 -28.14 15.40 -24.11
N PRO A 5 -27.87 16.57 -23.50
CA PRO A 5 -26.52 17.06 -23.31
C PRO A 5 -25.74 16.17 -22.33
N ASN A 6 -24.54 15.78 -22.75
CA ASN A 6 -23.55 15.07 -21.94
C ASN A 6 -22.89 16.07 -20.98
N ASP A 7 -23.51 16.30 -19.81
CA ASP A 7 -22.94 17.16 -18.78
C ASP A 7 -21.83 16.40 -18.02
N ARG A 8 -20.62 16.43 -18.61
CA ARG A 8 -19.38 15.89 -18.03
C ARG A 8 -18.74 16.83 -17.00
N ARG A 9 -19.52 17.57 -16.21
CA ARG A 9 -18.98 18.48 -15.18
C ARG A 9 -19.67 18.29 -13.83
N ARG A 10 -19.55 17.09 -13.23
CA ARG A 10 -19.87 16.85 -11.81
C ARG A 10 -19.30 15.50 -11.34
N CYS A 11 -17.99 15.38 -11.24
CA CYS A 11 -17.37 14.19 -10.64
C CYS A 11 -16.19 14.57 -9.74
N ILE A 12 -16.45 15.32 -8.66
CA ILE A 12 -15.86 15.13 -7.31
C ILE A 12 -16.84 15.77 -6.31
N ALA A 13 -18.05 15.22 -6.19
CA ALA A 13 -18.92 15.56 -5.08
C ALA A 13 -18.65 14.53 -3.98
N TRP A 14 -17.91 14.95 -2.95
CA TRP A 14 -17.69 14.16 -1.75
C TRP A 14 -19.05 13.75 -1.19
N VAL A 15 -19.31 12.44 -1.13
CA VAL A 15 -20.43 11.94 -0.33
C VAL A 15 -19.98 12.07 1.12
N ARG A 16 -20.24 13.25 1.71
CA ARG A 16 -20.19 13.41 3.17
C ARG A 16 -21.03 12.27 3.74
N LEU A 17 -20.47 11.49 4.67
CA LEU A 17 -21.27 10.52 5.42
C LEU A 17 -22.45 11.29 6.00
N SER A 18 -23.65 11.03 5.49
CA SER A 18 -24.86 11.73 5.88
C SER A 18 -25.07 11.51 7.38
N GLY A 19 -25.01 12.60 8.16
CA GLY A 19 -25.19 12.55 9.62
C GLY A 19 -23.92 12.64 10.48
N VAL A 20 -22.73 12.85 9.91
CA VAL A 20 -21.55 13.18 10.73
C VAL A 20 -21.58 14.66 11.12
N ASP A 21 -21.62 14.89 12.43
CA ASP A 21 -21.61 16.20 13.08
C ASP A 21 -20.40 17.03 12.64
N ASP A 22 -20.62 18.32 12.33
CA ASP A 22 -19.56 19.28 12.02
C ASP A 22 -18.54 19.38 13.17
N ASP A 23 -19.00 19.16 14.41
CA ASP A 23 -18.15 19.16 15.60
C ASP A 23 -17.14 18.00 15.59
N VAL A 24 -17.56 16.81 15.11
CA VAL A 24 -16.67 15.63 15.02
C VAL A 24 -15.60 15.83 13.95
N ILE A 25 -15.95 16.42 12.82
CA ILE A 25 -15.00 16.75 11.75
C ILE A 25 -14.01 17.80 12.27
N THR A 26 -14.50 18.84 12.94
CA THR A 26 -13.68 19.90 13.52
C THR A 26 -12.70 19.34 14.53
N ALA A 27 -13.15 18.49 15.45
CA ALA A 27 -12.30 17.83 16.43
C ALA A 27 -11.20 16.97 15.77
N ALA A 28 -11.53 16.18 14.74
CA ALA A 28 -10.55 15.37 14.03
C ALA A 28 -9.49 16.22 13.31
N ARG A 29 -9.89 17.35 12.70
CA ARG A 29 -8.96 18.30 12.08
C ARG A 29 -8.04 18.94 13.11
N SER A 30 -8.60 19.43 14.22
CA SER A 30 -7.82 20.04 15.29
C SER A 30 -6.79 19.08 15.87
N TRP A 31 -7.15 17.80 16.04
CA TRP A 31 -6.21 16.77 16.50
C TRP A 31 -5.04 16.56 15.52
N LEU A 32 -5.31 16.44 14.21
CA LEU A 32 -4.26 16.30 13.21
C LEU A 32 -3.30 17.50 13.20
N GLU A 33 -3.84 18.72 13.26
CA GLU A 33 -3.02 19.94 13.31
C GLU A 33 -2.19 20.01 14.60
N GLU A 34 -2.71 19.55 15.73
CA GLU A 34 -1.94 19.45 16.97
C GLU A 34 -0.76 18.48 16.82
N CYS A 35 -0.99 17.29 16.26
CA CYS A 35 0.07 16.30 16.03
C CYS A 35 1.16 16.84 15.07
N ARG A 36 0.76 17.53 13.99
CA ARG A 36 1.71 18.18 13.05
C ARG A 36 2.55 19.25 13.72
N ARG A 37 1.94 20.07 14.59
CA ARG A 37 2.66 21.08 15.38
C ARG A 37 3.65 20.45 16.36
N LYS A 38 3.31 19.29 16.96
CA LYS A 38 4.25 18.54 17.81
C LYS A 38 5.46 18.07 17.00
N ARG A 39 5.25 17.52 15.79
CA ARG A 39 6.32 17.10 14.87
C ARG A 39 7.23 18.27 14.48
N GLU A 40 6.66 19.39 14.06
CA GLU A 40 7.41 20.60 13.67
C GLU A 40 8.27 21.12 14.83
N LYS A 41 7.73 21.13 16.05
CA LYS A 41 8.49 21.50 17.24
C LYS A 41 9.66 20.54 17.48
N LEU A 42 9.44 19.23 17.36
CA LEU A 42 10.50 18.23 17.54
C LEU A 42 11.61 18.34 16.48
N ASP A 43 11.23 18.60 15.22
CA ASP A 43 12.19 18.85 14.14
C ASP A 43 13.03 20.12 14.43
N ALA A 44 12.39 21.20 14.89
CA ALA A 44 13.09 22.45 15.25
C ALA A 44 14.08 22.28 16.42
N GLU A 45 13.82 21.34 17.33
CA GLU A 45 14.70 20.99 18.45
C GLU A 45 15.81 20.00 18.05
N GLY A 46 15.87 19.57 16.78
CA GLY A 46 16.84 18.59 16.30
C GLY A 46 16.59 17.17 16.81
N GLY A 47 15.37 16.88 17.29
CA GLY A 47 15.05 15.63 17.98
C GLY A 47 15.38 14.37 17.18
N ARG A 48 15.20 14.41 15.85
CA ARG A 48 15.46 13.28 14.94
C ARG A 48 16.88 12.70 15.02
N TRP A 49 17.86 13.52 15.40
CA TRP A 49 19.29 13.18 15.38
C TRP A 49 19.82 12.59 16.70
N THR A 50 18.93 12.37 17.67
CA THR A 50 19.27 11.72 18.96
C THR A 50 18.48 10.44 19.11
N ASP A 51 19.01 9.42 19.80
CA ASP A 51 18.27 8.16 20.01
C ASP A 51 16.94 8.36 20.74
N GLY A 52 16.93 9.23 21.75
CA GLY A 52 15.72 9.60 22.49
C GLY A 52 14.71 10.36 21.63
N GLY A 53 15.20 11.28 20.80
CA GLY A 53 14.33 12.05 19.92
C GLY A 53 13.89 11.30 18.67
N ARG A 54 14.61 10.27 18.21
CA ARG A 54 14.14 9.34 17.16
C ARG A 54 12.92 8.55 17.63
N LYS A 55 12.96 8.00 18.85
CA LYS A 55 11.78 7.33 19.44
C LYS A 55 10.58 8.29 19.59
N ALA A 56 10.83 9.53 20.00
CA ALA A 56 9.79 10.54 20.09
C ALA A 56 9.23 10.91 18.70
N TYR A 57 10.09 10.95 17.68
CA TYR A 57 9.71 11.19 16.30
C TYR A 57 8.79 10.08 15.79
N ASP A 58 9.22 8.82 15.92
CA ASP A 58 8.43 7.65 15.51
C ASP A 58 7.06 7.61 16.21
N ALA A 59 7.01 7.94 17.50
CA ALA A 59 5.75 8.01 18.25
C ALA A 59 4.81 9.10 17.72
N ILE A 60 5.34 10.30 17.39
CA ILE A 60 4.54 11.38 16.82
C ILE A 60 4.06 11.04 15.41
N GLU A 61 4.89 10.39 14.59
CA GLU A 61 4.48 9.94 13.26
C GLU A 61 3.32 8.93 13.34
N LEU A 62 3.36 8.00 14.30
CA LEU A 62 2.24 7.10 14.57
C LEU A 62 0.97 7.86 15.01
N GLU A 63 1.10 8.90 15.85
CA GLU A 63 -0.02 9.77 16.21
C GLU A 63 -0.60 10.51 14.99
N ILE A 64 0.25 11.05 14.11
CA ILE A 64 -0.15 11.72 12.87
C ILE A 64 -0.93 10.75 11.99
N LEU A 65 -0.40 9.55 11.74
CA LEU A 65 -1.07 8.54 10.92
C LEU A 65 -2.44 8.16 11.49
N ALA A 66 -2.56 8.06 12.81
CA ALA A 66 -3.85 7.81 13.45
C ALA A 66 -4.84 8.97 13.25
N ALA A 67 -4.37 10.22 13.36
CA ALA A 67 -5.17 11.42 13.15
C ALA A 67 -5.61 11.58 11.69
N GLU A 68 -4.72 11.32 10.72
CA GLU A 68 -5.02 11.33 9.29
C GLU A 68 -6.13 10.33 8.94
N ARG A 69 -5.97 9.07 9.38
CA ARG A 69 -6.98 8.02 9.18
C ARG A 69 -8.31 8.40 9.83
N LYS A 70 -8.29 8.98 11.03
CA LYS A 70 -9.50 9.42 11.71
C LYS A 70 -10.21 10.51 10.93
N LEU A 71 -9.47 11.51 10.44
CA LEU A 71 -10.01 12.60 9.65
C LEU A 71 -10.60 12.09 8.32
N ALA A 72 -9.85 11.27 7.60
CA ALA A 72 -10.31 10.67 6.35
C ALA A 72 -11.58 9.82 6.56
N HIS A 73 -11.62 9.03 7.63
CA HIS A 73 -12.79 8.23 8.00
C HIS A 73 -14.05 9.09 8.23
N VAL A 74 -13.96 10.15 9.05
CA VAL A 74 -15.13 11.01 9.34
C VAL A 74 -15.57 11.83 8.12
N LEU A 75 -14.65 12.10 7.19
CA LEU A 75 -14.96 12.74 5.91
C LEU A 75 -15.50 11.77 4.85
N GLY A 76 -15.51 10.45 5.12
CA GLY A 76 -15.89 9.44 4.13
C GLY A 76 -14.88 9.29 2.98
N GLN A 77 -13.63 9.70 3.19
CA GLN A 77 -12.55 9.60 2.22
C GLN A 77 -11.88 8.22 2.26
N GLN A 78 -11.12 7.90 1.21
CA GLN A 78 -10.27 6.73 1.23
C GLN A 78 -9.03 6.96 2.10
N TYR A 79 -8.57 5.93 2.80
CA TYR A 79 -7.38 5.98 3.63
C TYR A 79 -6.70 4.63 3.73
N ALA A 80 -5.39 4.63 3.95
CA ALA A 80 -4.57 3.44 4.06
C ALA A 80 -4.42 3.02 5.53
N VAL A 81 -4.57 1.72 5.79
CA VAL A 81 -4.28 1.08 7.08
C VAL A 81 -3.15 0.09 6.88
N VAL A 82 -2.08 0.23 7.66
CA VAL A 82 -0.93 -0.69 7.60
C VAL A 82 -1.37 -2.10 7.99
N LEU A 83 -0.94 -3.08 7.19
CA LEU A 83 -1.11 -4.50 7.47
C LEU A 83 0.13 -5.03 8.17
N ASP A 84 -0.08 -5.72 9.28
CA ASP A 84 0.95 -6.56 9.88
C ASP A 84 0.97 -7.91 9.16
N LEU A 85 1.94 -8.07 8.26
CA LEU A 85 2.11 -9.27 7.43
C LEU A 85 3.19 -10.22 7.96
N ASP A 86 3.81 -9.88 9.10
CA ASP A 86 4.98 -10.57 9.65
C ASP A 86 6.14 -10.72 8.61
N ILE A 87 6.20 -9.77 7.68
CA ILE A 87 7.20 -9.66 6.62
C ILE A 87 7.56 -8.19 6.45
N VAL A 88 8.86 -7.90 6.42
CA VAL A 88 9.43 -6.59 6.09
C VAL A 88 10.37 -6.80 4.91
N TRP A 89 10.24 -5.99 3.87
CA TRP A 89 11.15 -6.05 2.71
C TRP A 89 12.39 -5.20 2.92
N ASP A 90 13.44 -5.51 2.16
CA ASP A 90 14.65 -4.71 2.11
C ASP A 90 14.33 -3.27 1.71
N THR A 91 14.82 -2.29 2.46
CA THR A 91 14.53 -0.88 2.19
C THR A 91 15.48 -0.26 1.18
N GLY A 92 16.59 -0.92 0.80
CA GLY A 92 17.53 -0.40 -0.20
C GLY A 92 17.33 -1.01 -1.58
N ALA A 93 17.12 -2.32 -1.65
CA ALA A 93 16.95 -3.04 -2.91
C ALA A 93 15.96 -4.21 -2.77
N PRO A 94 14.65 -3.94 -2.55
CA PRO A 94 13.65 -4.98 -2.44
C PRO A 94 13.45 -5.78 -3.74
N MET A 95 13.73 -5.16 -4.90
CA MET A 95 13.62 -5.75 -6.25
C MET A 95 12.36 -6.60 -6.46
N PRO A 96 11.16 -6.00 -6.32
CA PRO A 96 9.91 -6.72 -6.46
C PRO A 96 9.76 -7.32 -7.86
N PHE A 97 9.41 -8.59 -7.93
CA PHE A 97 9.04 -9.28 -9.16
C PHE A 97 7.61 -9.78 -9.07
N VAL A 98 6.78 -9.35 -10.02
CA VAL A 98 5.36 -9.64 -10.06
C VAL A 98 5.06 -10.67 -11.14
N VAL A 99 4.27 -11.68 -10.79
CA VAL A 99 3.68 -12.62 -11.72
C VAL A 99 2.18 -12.69 -11.46
N CYS A 100 1.37 -12.66 -12.52
CA CYS A 100 -0.08 -12.65 -12.41
C CYS A 100 -0.76 -13.37 -13.58
N ASP A 101 -1.97 -13.85 -13.31
CA ASP A 101 -2.95 -14.29 -14.29
C ASP A 101 -4.30 -13.59 -14.02
N GLY A 102 -5.37 -14.01 -14.72
CA GLY A 102 -6.69 -13.37 -14.60
C GLY A 102 -7.40 -13.55 -13.25
N CYS A 103 -6.86 -14.32 -12.30
CA CYS A 103 -7.47 -14.58 -10.99
C CYS A 103 -6.49 -14.64 -9.82
N ARG A 104 -5.17 -14.64 -10.08
CA ARG A 104 -4.12 -14.74 -9.07
C ARG A 104 -2.96 -13.81 -9.41
N ALA A 105 -2.28 -13.35 -8.38
CA ALA A 105 -1.01 -12.66 -8.52
C ALA A 105 -0.11 -13.01 -7.34
N ALA A 106 1.19 -12.89 -7.54
CA ALA A 106 2.16 -12.95 -6.47
C ALA A 106 3.29 -11.96 -6.75
N VAL A 107 3.83 -11.42 -5.68
CA VAL A 107 5.05 -10.62 -5.71
C VAL A 107 6.10 -11.27 -4.84
N VAL A 108 7.31 -11.43 -5.38
CA VAL A 108 8.50 -11.87 -4.65
C VAL A 108 9.47 -10.71 -4.53
N PHE A 109 10.10 -10.58 -3.36
CA PHE A 109 11.02 -9.48 -3.06
C PHE A 109 12.06 -9.93 -2.02
N TYR A 110 13.18 -9.21 -1.95
CA TYR A 110 14.20 -9.48 -0.94
C TYR A 110 13.75 -9.06 0.45
N LEU A 111 14.08 -9.90 1.44
CA LEU A 111 14.03 -9.51 2.85
C LEU A 111 15.38 -8.89 3.26
N PRO A 112 15.40 -8.05 4.30
CA PRO A 112 16.63 -7.51 4.84
C PRO A 112 17.62 -8.64 5.19
N ALA A 113 18.81 -8.56 4.62
CA ALA A 113 19.92 -9.45 4.94
C ALA A 113 21.06 -8.61 5.53
N VAL A 114 21.08 -8.46 6.85
CA VAL A 114 22.20 -7.77 7.51
C VAL A 114 23.29 -8.79 7.77
N ASP A 115 24.46 -8.59 7.13
CA ASP A 115 25.66 -9.32 7.52
C ASP A 115 26.06 -8.86 8.93
N SER A 116 26.06 -9.80 9.88
CA SER A 116 26.44 -9.54 11.28
C SER A 116 27.85 -8.96 11.45
N GLY A 117 28.73 -9.10 10.44
CA GLY A 117 30.07 -8.53 10.41
C GLY A 117 30.20 -7.21 9.65
N TRP A 118 29.09 -6.62 9.17
CA TRP A 118 29.14 -5.41 8.36
C TRP A 118 29.54 -4.18 9.18
N ASP A 119 30.65 -3.55 8.81
CA ASP A 119 31.20 -2.35 9.48
C ASP A 119 30.80 -1.03 8.77
N GLY A 120 29.92 -1.11 7.76
CA GLY A 120 29.47 0.04 6.97
C GLY A 120 30.40 0.47 5.83
N THR A 121 31.54 -0.21 5.62
CA THR A 121 32.56 0.22 4.63
C THR A 121 32.40 -0.38 3.24
N CYS A 122 31.48 -1.34 3.07
CA CYS A 122 31.23 -2.03 1.80
C CYS A 122 29.75 -2.07 1.47
N VAL A 123 29.41 -2.16 0.19
CA VAL A 123 28.04 -2.38 -0.28
C VAL A 123 27.94 -3.79 -0.85
N THR A 124 26.90 -4.53 -0.49
CA THR A 124 26.62 -5.82 -1.11
C THR A 124 25.92 -5.59 -2.45
N ILE A 125 26.60 -5.91 -3.54
CA ILE A 125 25.95 -5.95 -4.87
C ILE A 125 25.10 -7.21 -4.93
N VAL A 126 23.80 -7.02 -5.13
CA VAL A 126 22.86 -8.13 -5.32
C VAL A 126 22.81 -8.47 -6.80
N ASP A 127 23.39 -9.62 -7.16
CA ASP A 127 23.28 -10.18 -8.51
C ASP A 127 22.12 -11.18 -8.57
N PRO A 128 21.02 -10.88 -9.30
CA PRO A 128 19.87 -11.78 -9.44
C PRO A 128 20.20 -13.08 -10.20
N THR A 129 21.37 -13.15 -10.86
CA THR A 129 21.86 -14.36 -11.51
C THR A 129 22.69 -15.26 -10.58
N SER A 130 23.05 -14.78 -9.39
CA SER A 130 23.76 -15.56 -8.39
C SER A 130 22.96 -16.77 -7.95
N GLY A 131 23.63 -17.92 -7.85
CA GLY A 131 23.07 -19.14 -7.26
C GLY A 131 23.07 -19.14 -5.73
N SER A 132 23.63 -18.11 -5.08
CA SER A 132 23.71 -18.04 -3.61
C SER A 132 22.31 -17.89 -3.00
N PRO A 133 21.97 -18.67 -1.95
CA PRO A 133 20.72 -18.49 -1.22
C PRO A 133 20.59 -17.09 -0.61
N LYS A 134 19.40 -16.50 -0.73
CA LYS A 134 19.01 -15.23 -0.13
C LYS A 134 17.61 -15.37 0.49
N PRO A 135 17.30 -14.57 1.52
CA PRO A 135 15.97 -14.55 2.11
C PRO A 135 15.00 -13.75 1.21
N PHE A 136 13.86 -14.35 0.88
CA PHE A 136 12.81 -13.76 0.06
C PHE A 136 11.48 -13.76 0.80
N GLY A 137 10.73 -12.67 0.66
CA GLY A 137 9.32 -12.60 0.99
C GLY A 137 8.49 -12.85 -0.25
N VAL A 138 7.33 -13.49 -0.07
CA VAL A 138 6.32 -13.63 -1.11
C VAL A 138 4.98 -13.21 -0.53
N ILE A 139 4.28 -12.34 -1.25
CA ILE A 139 2.86 -12.03 -1.01
C ILE A 139 2.07 -12.59 -2.17
N GLU A 140 1.13 -13.48 -1.88
CA GLU A 140 0.24 -14.13 -2.84
C GLU A 140 -1.17 -13.55 -2.68
N PHE A 141 -1.74 -13.03 -3.77
CA PHE A 141 -3.08 -12.47 -3.82
C PHE A 141 -4.07 -13.49 -4.38
N GLU A 142 -5.22 -13.61 -3.71
CA GLU A 142 -6.33 -14.50 -4.09
C GLU A 142 -7.47 -13.70 -4.72
N GLY A 143 -8.13 -14.28 -5.74
CA GLY A 143 -9.29 -13.64 -6.37
C GLY A 143 -8.98 -12.26 -6.94
N VAL A 144 -7.82 -12.15 -7.62
CA VAL A 144 -7.35 -10.90 -8.21
C VAL A 144 -8.33 -10.43 -9.28
N TYR A 145 -8.67 -9.15 -9.20
CA TYR A 145 -9.50 -8.45 -10.18
C TYR A 145 -8.66 -7.53 -11.07
N GLU A 146 -7.76 -6.73 -10.48
CA GLU A 146 -6.92 -5.77 -11.21
C GLU A 146 -5.62 -5.52 -10.44
N ILE A 147 -4.52 -5.29 -11.14
CA ILE A 147 -3.20 -4.99 -10.56
C ILE A 147 -2.56 -3.80 -11.28
N LYS A 148 -1.86 -2.95 -10.51
CA LYS A 148 -0.98 -1.90 -11.01
C LYS A 148 0.38 -2.10 -10.36
N PHE A 149 1.44 -1.99 -11.16
CA PHE A 149 2.81 -2.15 -10.67
C PHE A 149 3.75 -1.17 -11.37
N GLY A 150 4.68 -0.60 -10.61
CA GLY A 150 5.53 0.51 -11.01
C GLY A 150 5.00 1.85 -10.49
N GLY A 151 5.64 2.95 -10.84
CA GLY A 151 5.15 4.29 -10.52
C GLY A 151 6.08 5.05 -9.59
N LEU A 152 5.56 5.46 -8.43
CA LEU A 152 6.25 6.33 -7.49
C LEU A 152 7.32 5.54 -6.72
N ASN A 153 8.52 6.12 -6.63
CA ASN A 153 9.54 5.70 -5.66
C ASN A 153 9.27 6.34 -4.30
N ASP A 154 10.09 6.01 -3.31
CA ASP A 154 9.98 6.51 -1.95
C ASP A 154 10.16 8.04 -1.86
N GLU A 155 11.04 8.63 -2.68
CA GLU A 155 11.24 10.09 -2.79
C GLU A 155 10.00 10.82 -3.35
N ALA A 156 9.20 10.13 -4.17
CA ALA A 156 8.00 10.66 -4.81
C ALA A 156 6.70 10.17 -4.15
N ILE A 157 6.76 9.46 -3.02
CA ILE A 157 5.59 8.83 -2.38
C ILE A 157 4.50 9.84 -1.99
N GLY A 158 4.90 11.09 -1.69
CA GLY A 158 3.96 12.19 -1.42
C GLY A 158 3.08 12.58 -2.62
N GLY A 159 3.41 12.11 -3.82
CA GLY A 159 2.56 12.23 -5.01
C GLY A 159 1.41 11.22 -5.06
N HIS A 160 1.36 10.24 -4.14
CA HIS A 160 0.34 9.20 -4.14
C HIS A 160 -1.02 9.78 -3.71
N PRO A 161 -2.16 9.34 -4.29
CA PRO A 161 -3.50 9.79 -3.85
C PRO A 161 -3.88 9.51 -2.38
N LEU A 162 -3.04 8.74 -1.66
CA LEU A 162 -3.22 8.41 -0.24
C LEU A 162 -2.23 9.16 0.65
N ASP A 163 -1.40 10.05 0.09
CA ASP A 163 -0.57 10.96 0.85
C ASP A 163 -1.43 11.79 1.81
N GLY A 164 -0.97 11.91 3.05
CA GLY A 164 -1.73 12.55 4.14
C GLY A 164 -3.01 11.81 4.57
N ASN A 165 -3.23 10.58 4.09
CA ASN A 165 -4.36 9.72 4.44
C ASN A 165 -3.89 8.34 4.94
N GLY A 166 -2.79 8.32 5.72
CA GLY A 166 -2.33 7.12 6.42
C GLY A 166 -1.42 6.18 5.62
N LEU A 167 -0.95 6.59 4.43
CA LEU A 167 0.06 5.88 3.63
C LEU A 167 1.44 5.98 4.29
N VAL A 168 2.19 4.89 4.30
CA VAL A 168 3.53 4.81 4.90
C VAL A 168 4.51 4.22 3.87
N ALA A 169 5.69 4.82 3.72
CA ALA A 169 6.74 4.23 2.89
C ALA A 169 7.17 2.85 3.44
N TYR A 170 7.61 1.95 2.57
CA TYR A 170 8.12 0.62 2.97
C TYR A 170 7.12 -0.26 3.74
N ALA A 171 5.81 -0.05 3.54
CA ALA A 171 4.76 -0.79 4.23
C ALA A 171 3.69 -1.35 3.28
N ALA A 172 3.00 -2.38 3.77
CA ALA A 172 1.81 -2.96 3.13
C ALA A 172 0.55 -2.35 3.73
N HIS A 173 -0.46 -2.09 2.91
CA HIS A 173 -1.68 -1.43 3.33
C HIS A 173 -2.93 -2.12 2.79
N GLU A 174 -4.02 -2.05 3.55
CA GLU A 174 -5.39 -2.15 3.06
C GLU A 174 -5.99 -0.74 2.96
N VAL A 175 -6.60 -0.41 1.83
CA VAL A 175 -7.23 0.88 1.57
C VAL A 175 -8.73 0.77 1.86
N ILE A 176 -9.16 1.52 2.87
CA ILE A 176 -10.57 1.62 3.25
C ILE A 176 -11.26 2.67 2.40
N ASN A 177 -12.55 2.47 2.10
CA ASN A 177 -13.34 3.32 1.20
C ASN A 177 -12.69 3.52 -0.19
N SER A 178 -12.02 2.49 -0.69
CA SER A 178 -11.25 2.53 -1.94
C SER A 178 -12.04 3.12 -3.11
N GLN A 179 -11.53 4.24 -3.65
CA GLN A 179 -12.11 4.85 -4.85
C GLN A 179 -11.90 3.98 -6.08
N TRP A 180 -10.78 3.26 -6.16
CA TRP A 180 -10.50 2.38 -7.30
C TRP A 180 -11.51 1.23 -7.41
N ILE A 181 -11.94 0.67 -6.29
CA ILE A 181 -13.01 -0.34 -6.26
C ILE A 181 -14.33 0.25 -6.75
N ALA A 182 -14.71 1.44 -6.26
CA ALA A 182 -15.93 2.12 -6.69
C ALA A 182 -15.90 2.47 -8.19
N GLU A 183 -14.75 2.89 -8.69
CA GLU A 183 -14.55 3.18 -10.11
C GLU A 183 -14.60 1.92 -10.98
N ALA A 184 -14.02 0.81 -10.52
CA ALA A 184 -14.09 -0.47 -11.22
C ALA A 184 -15.54 -0.98 -11.32
N GLU A 185 -16.32 -0.90 -10.24
CA GLU A 185 -17.76 -1.22 -10.24
C GLU A 185 -18.50 -0.36 -11.27
N ARG A 186 -18.27 0.96 -11.25
CA ARG A 186 -18.90 1.91 -12.18
C ARG A 186 -18.51 1.65 -13.64
N ARG A 187 -17.27 1.22 -13.91
CA ARG A 187 -16.84 0.85 -15.27
C ARG A 187 -17.56 -0.40 -15.76
N ASN A 188 -17.74 -1.42 -14.91
CA ASN A 188 -18.45 -2.64 -15.28
C ASN A 188 -19.96 -2.46 -15.41
N SER A 189 -20.54 -1.49 -14.71
CA SER A 189 -21.99 -1.22 -14.74
C SER A 189 -22.51 -0.70 -16.08
N ILE A 190 -21.64 -0.44 -17.07
CA ILE A 190 -22.08 -0.09 -18.42
C ILE A 190 -22.77 -1.24 -19.14
N HIS A 191 -22.53 -2.49 -18.71
CA HIS A 191 -23.14 -3.65 -19.33
C HIS A 191 -24.63 -3.76 -18.92
N PRO A 192 -25.58 -3.89 -19.86
CA PRO A 192 -27.02 -3.90 -19.54
C PRO A 192 -27.49 -5.02 -18.59
N ARG A 193 -26.70 -6.09 -18.44
CA ARG A 193 -26.97 -7.20 -17.52
C ARG A 193 -26.01 -7.23 -16.33
N HIS A 194 -25.35 -6.11 -16.03
CA HIS A 194 -24.46 -6.03 -14.88
C HIS A 194 -25.22 -6.36 -13.59
N VAL A 195 -24.70 -7.33 -12.84
CA VAL A 195 -25.14 -7.64 -11.49
C VAL A 195 -24.02 -7.16 -10.57
N GLY A 196 -24.29 -6.07 -9.85
CA GLY A 196 -23.30 -5.47 -8.95
C GLY A 196 -23.01 -6.34 -7.72
N GLY A 197 -22.13 -5.82 -6.87
CA GLY A 197 -21.86 -6.38 -5.54
C GLY A 197 -20.62 -7.28 -5.47
N TRP A 198 -19.94 -7.59 -6.58
CA TRP A 198 -18.63 -8.29 -6.53
C TRP A 198 -17.60 -7.47 -5.74
N HIS A 199 -17.65 -6.14 -5.87
CA HIS A 199 -16.79 -5.20 -5.16
C HIS A 199 -16.88 -5.31 -3.63
N THR A 200 -17.98 -5.84 -3.07
CA THR A 200 -18.14 -6.03 -1.62
C THR A 200 -17.24 -7.11 -1.05
N ARG A 201 -16.71 -7.99 -1.90
CA ARG A 201 -15.77 -9.06 -1.54
C ARG A 201 -14.32 -8.70 -1.87
N MET A 202 -14.09 -7.50 -2.39
CA MET A 202 -12.78 -7.06 -2.84
C MET A 202 -12.17 -6.13 -1.81
N LYS A 203 -10.86 -6.26 -1.67
CA LYS A 203 -10.00 -5.38 -0.90
C LYS A 203 -9.04 -4.69 -1.85
N HIS A 204 -8.63 -3.49 -1.48
CA HIS A 204 -7.62 -2.74 -2.20
C HIS A 204 -6.34 -2.76 -1.36
N TYR A 205 -5.30 -3.40 -1.89
CA TYR A 205 -3.99 -3.49 -1.27
C TYR A 205 -3.01 -2.54 -1.94
N VAL A 206 -2.13 -1.92 -1.15
CA VAL A 206 -1.02 -1.09 -1.64
C VAL A 206 0.27 -1.52 -0.94
N LEU A 207 1.28 -1.90 -1.70
CA LEU A 207 2.63 -2.19 -1.22
C LEU A 207 3.57 -1.09 -1.72
N CYS A 208 4.28 -0.45 -0.81
CA CYS A 208 5.25 0.61 -1.12
C CYS A 208 6.67 0.04 -1.04
N PHE A 209 7.31 -0.20 -2.19
CA PHE A 209 8.73 -0.57 -2.26
C PHE A 209 9.60 0.68 -2.37
N HIS A 210 10.91 0.49 -2.60
CA HIS A 210 11.85 1.59 -2.78
C HIS A 210 11.55 2.37 -4.08
N ASP A 211 11.51 1.68 -5.22
CA ASP A 211 11.39 2.34 -6.53
C ASP A 211 9.99 2.26 -7.15
N GLU A 212 9.12 1.42 -6.60
CA GLU A 212 7.79 1.14 -7.17
C GLU A 212 6.71 0.99 -6.10
N THR A 213 5.46 1.17 -6.52
CA THR A 213 4.30 0.71 -5.78
C THR A 213 3.65 -0.47 -6.50
N LEU A 214 3.02 -1.35 -5.72
CA LEU A 214 2.12 -2.39 -6.22
C LEU A 214 0.75 -2.16 -5.60
N GLU A 215 -0.25 -1.89 -6.44
CA GLU A 215 -1.65 -1.83 -6.01
C GLU A 215 -2.41 -3.04 -6.56
N CYS A 216 -3.21 -3.71 -5.72
CA CYS A 216 -3.98 -4.89 -6.12
C CYS A 216 -5.40 -4.85 -5.59
N LEU A 217 -6.37 -5.10 -6.47
CA LEU A 217 -7.74 -5.42 -6.09
C LEU A 217 -7.86 -6.95 -6.01
N ALA A 218 -8.06 -7.48 -4.81
CA ALA A 218 -8.09 -8.93 -4.56
C ALA A 218 -9.05 -9.27 -3.41
N SER A 219 -9.51 -10.51 -3.32
CA SER A 219 -10.37 -10.95 -2.21
C SER A 219 -9.59 -11.22 -0.92
N GLY A 220 -8.29 -11.50 -1.04
CA GLY A 220 -7.41 -11.76 0.08
C GLY A 220 -5.95 -11.82 -0.32
N LEU A 221 -5.08 -11.96 0.67
CA LEU A 221 -3.66 -12.24 0.47
C LEU A 221 -3.13 -13.21 1.51
N ARG A 222 -1.97 -13.81 1.22
CA ARG A 222 -1.18 -14.63 2.14
C ARG A 222 0.30 -14.30 1.98
N THR A 223 1.07 -14.57 3.03
CA THR A 223 2.51 -14.36 3.04
C THR A 223 3.26 -15.65 3.27
N ARG A 224 4.47 -15.74 2.72
CA ARG A 224 5.45 -16.79 3.02
C ARG A 224 6.86 -16.29 2.80
N GLN A 225 7.83 -16.95 3.43
CA GLN A 225 9.24 -16.65 3.26
C GLN A 225 9.97 -17.83 2.59
N MET A 226 11.05 -17.55 1.87
CA MET A 226 11.91 -18.55 1.23
C MET A 226 13.38 -18.22 1.49
N ASN A 227 14.24 -19.24 1.47
CA ASN A 227 15.69 -19.06 1.44
C ASN A 227 16.28 -19.89 0.30
N CYS A 228 16.50 -19.27 -0.85
CA CYS A 228 16.89 -19.94 -2.09
C CYS A 228 17.58 -18.96 -3.05
N SER A 229 17.95 -19.39 -4.26
CA SER A 229 18.38 -18.44 -5.30
C SER A 229 17.19 -17.61 -5.81
N TYR A 230 17.45 -16.45 -6.42
CA TYR A 230 16.40 -15.63 -7.04
C TYR A 230 15.64 -16.40 -8.12
N ARG A 231 16.36 -17.15 -8.95
CA ARG A 231 15.79 -18.02 -9.99
C ARG A 231 14.80 -19.03 -9.40
N ASP A 232 15.19 -19.69 -8.31
CA ASP A 232 14.35 -20.69 -7.66
C ASP A 232 13.12 -20.05 -7.00
N ALA A 233 13.27 -18.84 -6.44
CA ALA A 233 12.17 -18.08 -5.87
C ALA A 233 11.10 -17.77 -6.94
N VAL A 234 11.51 -17.19 -8.07
CA VAL A 234 10.63 -16.88 -9.21
C VAL A 234 10.01 -18.16 -9.78
N HIS A 235 10.81 -19.22 -9.95
CA HIS A 235 10.34 -20.50 -10.47
C HIS A 235 9.27 -21.12 -9.55
N ALA A 236 9.49 -21.11 -8.23
CA ALA A 236 8.54 -21.64 -7.26
C ALA A 236 7.21 -20.87 -7.29
N VAL A 237 7.26 -19.53 -7.27
CA VAL A 237 6.06 -18.68 -7.32
C VAL A 237 5.26 -18.91 -8.60
N THR A 238 5.95 -18.94 -9.74
CA THR A 238 5.32 -19.21 -11.05
C THR A 238 4.70 -20.61 -11.10
N THR A 239 5.38 -21.62 -10.56
CA THR A 239 4.87 -23.00 -10.50
C THR A 239 3.62 -23.08 -9.62
N THR A 240 3.60 -22.42 -8.47
CA THR A 240 2.43 -22.39 -7.58
C THR A 240 1.22 -21.74 -8.25
N LEU A 241 1.42 -20.62 -8.95
CA LEU A 241 0.36 -19.93 -9.67
C LEU A 241 -0.26 -20.81 -10.76
N LEU A 242 0.58 -21.49 -11.55
CA LEU A 242 0.15 -22.36 -12.65
C LEU A 242 -0.37 -23.74 -12.21
N GLY A 243 0.10 -24.26 -11.07
CA GLY A 243 -0.12 -25.65 -10.64
C GLY A 243 -1.35 -25.89 -9.75
N GLY A 244 -1.96 -24.84 -9.20
CA GLY A 244 -3.15 -24.97 -8.34
C GLY A 244 -4.47 -24.92 -9.12
N PRO A 245 -5.50 -25.74 -8.80
CA PRO A 245 -6.83 -25.60 -9.41
C PRO A 245 -7.40 -24.22 -9.11
N ALA A 246 -7.91 -23.50 -10.12
CA ALA A 246 -8.64 -22.23 -9.92
C ALA A 246 -9.70 -22.45 -8.84
N ARG A 247 -9.62 -21.72 -7.72
CA ARG A 247 -10.56 -21.83 -6.61
C ARG A 247 -11.65 -20.78 -6.79
#